data_AF-A0A059A9C3-F1
#
_entry.id   AF-A0A059A9C3-F1
#
_cell.length_a   1.000
_cell.length_b   1.000
_cell.length_c   1.000
_cell.angle_alpha   90.00
_cell.angle_beta   90.00
_cell.angle_gamma   90.00
#
_symmetry.space_group_name_H-M   'P 1'
#
loop_
_entity.id
_entity.type
_entity.pdbx_description
1 polymer ?
#
loop_
_entity_poly.entity_id
_entity_poly.type
_entity_poly.pdbx_seq_one_letter_code
_entity_poly.pdbx_strand_id
1 'polypeptide(L)'
;MEGGRAVDLGSGVLGCAHYRRRCKIRAPCCDEVFDCRHCHNEAKNSLETAPLKRHDVPRHEVKQVICSSCGTEQEVQQNCQNCGVCMGKYFCAKCKFFDDDVSKNQYHCDECGICRTGGKENYFHCKKCGCCYSKLMRDAHRCVERAMHHNCPVCFEYLFDTMKDITVLPCGHTIHLECVKEMEHHCRYSCPVCSKSICDMSNMWRRLDQEVLI
;
A
#
# COMPACT_ATOMS: atom_id res chain seq x y z
N MET A 1 5.45 -52.50 3.16
CA MET A 1 6.49 -51.45 3.30
C MET A 1 6.50 -50.71 1.99
N GLU A 2 5.75 -49.61 1.88
CA GLU A 2 5.78 -48.77 0.68
C GLU A 2 5.96 -47.33 1.13
N GLY A 3 7.04 -46.73 0.63
CA GLY A 3 7.55 -45.43 1.04
C GLY A 3 6.63 -44.30 0.61
N GLY A 4 6.20 -43.51 1.60
CA GLY A 4 5.57 -42.22 1.38
C GLY A 4 6.56 -41.29 0.67
N ARG A 5 6.18 -40.88 -0.55
CA ARG A 5 6.88 -39.86 -1.33
C ARG A 5 6.97 -38.58 -0.51
N ALA A 6 8.20 -38.17 -0.22
CA ALA A 6 8.51 -36.84 0.28
C ALA A 6 7.98 -35.81 -0.72
N VAL A 7 7.00 -35.02 -0.29
CA VAL A 7 6.62 -33.80 -0.98
C VAL A 7 7.75 -32.80 -0.82
N ASP A 8 8.25 -32.38 -1.97
CA ASP A 8 9.28 -31.38 -2.22
C ASP A 8 9.16 -30.17 -1.28
N LEU A 9 10.03 -30.12 -0.26
CA LEU A 9 10.32 -28.90 0.49
C LEU A 9 11.16 -28.00 -0.42
N GLY A 10 10.50 -27.37 -1.39
CA GLY A 10 11.09 -26.25 -2.10
C GLY A 10 11.59 -25.25 -1.07
N SER A 11 12.86 -24.83 -1.21
CA SER A 11 13.51 -23.72 -0.48
C SER A 11 12.81 -22.39 -0.77
N GLY A 12 11.52 -22.32 -0.42
CA GLY A 12 10.58 -21.30 -0.82
C GLY A 12 10.66 -20.11 0.12
N VAL A 13 10.82 -18.94 -0.46
CA VAL A 13 10.68 -17.66 0.23
C VAL A 13 9.33 -17.65 0.96
N LEU A 14 9.36 -17.61 2.30
CA LEU A 14 8.14 -17.51 3.12
C LEU A 14 7.52 -16.12 2.94
N GLY A 15 6.34 -16.07 2.32
CA GLY A 15 5.56 -14.84 2.10
C GLY A 15 5.30 -14.58 0.63
N CYS A 16 5.36 -13.32 0.22
CA CYS A 16 5.19 -12.87 -1.16
C CYS A 16 6.04 -11.62 -1.44
N ALA A 17 5.99 -11.09 -2.66
CA ALA A 17 6.68 -9.85 -3.02
C ALA A 17 6.24 -8.63 -2.17
N HIS A 18 5.02 -8.67 -1.63
CA HIS A 18 4.49 -7.58 -0.80
C HIS A 18 5.01 -7.62 0.65
N TYR A 19 4.94 -8.80 1.28
CA TYR A 19 5.24 -8.99 2.70
C TYR A 19 5.95 -10.32 2.95
N ARG A 20 6.93 -10.30 3.85
CA ARG A 20 7.61 -11.51 4.33
C ARG A 20 6.81 -12.05 5.51
N ARG A 21 6.22 -13.23 5.43
CA ARG A 21 5.40 -13.78 6.52
C ARG A 21 5.27 -15.29 6.41
N ARG A 22 4.93 -15.95 7.51
CA ARG A 22 4.75 -17.42 7.58
C ARG A 22 3.29 -17.83 7.69
N CYS A 23 2.38 -17.03 7.13
CA CYS A 23 0.97 -17.39 7.04
C CYS A 23 0.31 -16.86 5.77
N LYS A 24 -0.71 -17.60 5.33
CA LYS A 24 -1.69 -17.17 4.32
C LYS A 24 -2.95 -16.68 5.00
N ILE A 25 -3.74 -15.85 4.33
CA ILE A 25 -5.06 -15.41 4.81
C ILE A 25 -6.15 -16.19 4.09
N ARG A 26 -7.26 -16.46 4.78
CA ARG A 26 -8.54 -16.76 4.13
C ARG A 26 -9.27 -15.44 3.88
N ALA A 27 -9.54 -15.13 2.62
CA ALA A 27 -10.19 -13.89 2.24
C ALA A 27 -11.69 -13.96 2.57
N PRO A 28 -12.23 -13.14 3.50
CA PRO A 28 -13.64 -13.21 3.92
C PRO A 28 -14.65 -12.86 2.81
N CYS A 29 -14.19 -12.26 1.71
CA CYS A 29 -15.02 -11.89 0.58
C CYS A 29 -15.34 -13.05 -0.36
N CYS A 30 -14.52 -14.10 -0.40
CA CYS A 30 -14.65 -15.21 -1.36
C CYS A 30 -14.17 -16.57 -0.83
N ASP A 31 -13.75 -16.64 0.43
CA ASP A 31 -13.19 -17.81 1.12
C ASP A 31 -11.94 -18.43 0.48
N GLU A 32 -11.33 -17.75 -0.49
CA GLU A 32 -10.10 -18.20 -1.12
C GLU A 32 -8.86 -17.87 -0.27
N VAL A 33 -7.80 -18.67 -0.45
CA VAL A 33 -6.57 -18.57 0.34
C VAL A 33 -5.47 -17.86 -0.46
N PHE A 34 -4.91 -16.79 0.12
CA PHE A 34 -3.86 -16.00 -0.51
C PHE A 34 -2.70 -15.70 0.43
N ASP A 35 -1.50 -15.54 -0.15
CA ASP A 35 -0.31 -15.16 0.60
C ASP A 35 -0.37 -13.75 1.14
N CYS A 36 -1.35 -12.91 0.79
CA CYS A 36 -1.48 -11.50 1.20
C CYS A 36 -2.77 -10.88 0.62
N ARG A 37 -3.28 -9.79 1.22
CA ARG A 37 -4.43 -9.05 0.65
C ARG A 37 -4.12 -8.48 -0.74
N HIS A 38 -2.88 -8.06 -0.98
CA HIS A 38 -2.47 -7.52 -2.27
C HIS A 38 -2.37 -8.61 -3.32
N CYS A 39 -1.85 -9.79 -2.97
CA CYS A 39 -1.89 -10.95 -3.87
C CYS A 39 -3.32 -11.31 -4.27
N HIS A 40 -4.26 -11.24 -3.33
CA HIS A 40 -5.69 -11.41 -3.64
C HIS A 40 -6.19 -10.31 -4.59
N ASN A 41 -6.04 -9.04 -4.22
CA ASN A 41 -6.59 -7.92 -5.00
C ASN A 41 -5.99 -7.85 -6.40
N GLU A 42 -4.71 -8.17 -6.58
CA GLU A 42 -4.06 -8.27 -7.89
C GLU A 42 -4.69 -9.40 -8.73
N ALA A 43 -4.85 -10.59 -8.14
CA ALA A 43 -5.49 -11.71 -8.82
C ALA A 43 -6.95 -11.41 -9.19
N LYS A 44 -7.69 -10.72 -8.31
CA LYS A 44 -9.12 -10.43 -8.51
C LYS A 44 -9.41 -9.18 -9.33
N ASN A 45 -8.51 -8.21 -9.40
CA ASN A 45 -8.78 -6.95 -10.14
C ASN A 45 -8.00 -6.85 -11.46
N SER A 46 -6.78 -7.39 -11.52
CA SER A 46 -5.92 -7.26 -12.69
C SER A 46 -6.04 -8.45 -13.64
N LEU A 47 -6.19 -9.67 -13.11
CA LEU A 47 -6.18 -10.90 -13.90
C LEU A 47 -7.58 -11.44 -14.23
N GLU A 48 -8.58 -11.07 -13.44
CA GLU A 48 -9.96 -11.55 -13.62
C GLU A 48 -10.68 -10.79 -14.74
N THR A 49 -11.17 -11.55 -15.72
CA THR A 49 -11.89 -11.02 -16.88
C THR A 49 -13.36 -10.79 -16.59
N ALA A 50 -13.95 -11.51 -15.63
CA ALA A 50 -15.35 -11.33 -15.23
C ALA A 50 -15.50 -10.13 -14.27
N PRO A 51 -16.14 -9.01 -14.67
CA PRO A 51 -16.22 -7.81 -13.84
C PRO A 51 -16.90 -8.03 -12.49
N LEU A 52 -17.87 -8.94 -12.43
CA LEU A 52 -18.63 -9.28 -11.21
C LEU A 52 -17.78 -9.97 -10.14
N LYS A 53 -16.61 -10.50 -10.51
CA LYS A 53 -15.68 -11.15 -9.58
C LYS A 53 -14.55 -10.22 -9.12
N ARG A 54 -14.52 -8.96 -9.58
CA ARG A 54 -13.54 -7.98 -9.13
C ARG A 54 -13.92 -7.45 -7.76
N HIS A 55 -13.03 -7.60 -6.80
CA HIS A 55 -13.24 -7.15 -5.43
C HIS A 55 -11.94 -7.14 -4.65
N ASP A 56 -11.96 -6.34 -3.57
CA ASP A 56 -10.85 -6.23 -2.63
C ASP A 56 -11.14 -6.98 -1.34
N VAL A 57 -10.08 -7.47 -0.68
CA VAL A 57 -10.21 -8.00 0.68
C VAL A 57 -10.58 -6.88 1.66
N PRO A 58 -11.68 -7.02 2.43
CA PRO A 58 -11.95 -6.15 3.57
C PRO A 58 -10.96 -6.47 4.70
N ARG A 59 -9.82 -5.76 4.72
CA ARG A 59 -8.62 -6.12 5.51
C ARG A 59 -8.86 -6.34 7.01
N HIS A 60 -9.80 -5.61 7.61
CA HIS A 60 -10.10 -5.69 9.04
C HIS A 60 -11.01 -6.87 9.40
N GLU A 61 -11.66 -7.47 8.40
CA GLU A 61 -12.61 -8.58 8.57
C GLU A 61 -11.97 -9.95 8.42
N VAL A 62 -10.68 -10.03 8.10
CA VAL A 62 -9.95 -11.30 8.07
C VAL A 62 -9.95 -11.92 9.48
N LYS A 63 -10.52 -13.13 9.58
CA LYS A 63 -10.61 -13.89 10.84
C LYS A 63 -9.66 -15.08 10.89
N GLN A 64 -9.42 -15.72 9.75
CA GLN A 64 -8.65 -16.96 9.66
C GLN A 64 -7.35 -16.80 8.88
N VAL A 65 -6.31 -17.47 9.37
CA VAL A 65 -4.99 -17.59 8.75
C VAL A 65 -4.55 -19.05 8.70
N ILE A 66 -3.76 -19.38 7.69
CA ILE A 66 -3.20 -20.72 7.50
C ILE A 66 -1.70 -20.63 7.68
N CYS A 67 -1.15 -21.39 8.63
CA CYS A 67 0.29 -21.43 8.90
C CYS A 67 1.04 -22.01 7.69
N SER A 68 2.00 -21.27 7.15
CA SER A 68 2.80 -21.72 5.99
C SER A 68 3.81 -22.81 6.36
N SER A 69 4.09 -23.03 7.64
CA SER A 69 5.06 -24.04 8.10
C SER A 69 4.44 -25.41 8.38
N CYS A 70 3.20 -25.46 8.88
CA CYS A 70 2.54 -26.73 9.25
C CYS A 70 1.14 -26.91 8.66
N GLY A 71 0.65 -25.95 7.87
CA GLY A 71 -0.66 -26.02 7.22
C GLY A 71 -1.87 -25.82 8.15
N THR A 72 -1.66 -25.56 9.44
CA THR A 72 -2.76 -25.38 10.40
C THR A 72 -3.53 -24.10 10.09
N GLU A 73 -4.83 -24.26 9.88
CA GLU A 73 -5.80 -23.17 9.83
C GLU A 73 -6.27 -22.80 11.24
N GLN A 74 -6.33 -21.51 11.54
CA GLN A 74 -6.58 -20.99 12.87
C GLN A 74 -7.08 -19.54 12.84
N GLU A 75 -7.61 -19.07 13.96
CA GLU A 75 -7.92 -17.64 14.16
C GLU A 75 -6.65 -16.77 14.06
N VAL A 76 -6.84 -15.50 13.70
CA VAL A 76 -5.75 -14.54 13.56
C VAL A 76 -5.06 -14.30 14.92
N GLN A 77 -3.82 -14.77 15.00
CA GLN A 77 -2.91 -14.53 16.12
C GLN A 77 -1.46 -14.55 15.60
N GLN A 78 -0.52 -14.01 16.37
CA GLN A 78 0.88 -13.87 15.92
C GLN A 78 1.61 -15.21 15.74
N ASN A 79 1.30 -16.20 16.58
CA ASN A 79 2.00 -17.49 16.61
C ASN A 79 1.08 -18.61 16.16
N CYS A 80 1.62 -19.60 15.45
CA CYS A 80 0.82 -20.77 15.11
C CYS A 80 0.41 -21.54 16.37
N GLN A 81 -0.88 -21.91 16.50
CA GLN A 81 -1.37 -22.64 17.67
C GLN A 81 -0.88 -24.10 17.73
N ASN A 82 -0.50 -24.66 16.58
CA ASN A 82 -0.05 -26.05 16.49
C ASN A 82 1.48 -26.18 16.60
N CYS A 83 2.24 -25.45 15.78
CA CYS A 83 3.71 -25.57 15.75
C CYS A 83 4.45 -24.44 16.48
N GLY A 84 3.75 -23.45 17.03
CA GLY A 84 4.34 -22.34 17.79
C GLY A 84 5.10 -21.28 16.96
N VAL A 85 5.28 -21.50 15.66
CA VAL A 85 6.08 -20.59 14.81
C VAL A 85 5.52 -19.17 14.82
N CYS A 86 6.40 -18.18 14.93
CA CYS A 86 6.04 -16.77 14.77
C CYS A 86 5.71 -16.48 13.29
N MET A 87 4.46 -16.12 13.00
CA MET A 87 3.97 -15.91 11.63
C MET A 87 4.31 -14.53 11.06
N GLY A 88 4.68 -13.58 11.92
CA GLY A 88 5.25 -12.29 11.55
C GLY A 88 5.89 -11.63 12.76
N LYS A 89 7.16 -11.21 12.64
CA LYS A 89 7.86 -10.50 13.72
C LYS A 89 7.12 -9.22 14.14
N TYR A 90 6.66 -8.44 13.17
CA TYR A 90 5.66 -7.41 13.38
C TYR A 90 4.26 -8.00 13.15
N PHE A 91 3.39 -7.83 14.15
CA PHE A 91 2.00 -8.24 14.09
C PHE A 91 1.09 -7.10 14.54
N CYS A 92 0.06 -6.80 13.76
CA CYS A 92 -0.99 -5.87 14.14
C CYS A 92 -2.35 -6.57 14.15
N ALA A 93 -2.89 -6.81 15.35
CA ALA A 93 -4.18 -7.45 15.54
C ALA A 93 -5.37 -6.64 14.98
N LYS A 94 -5.26 -5.30 14.97
CA LYS A 94 -6.28 -4.40 14.41
C LYS A 94 -6.36 -4.53 12.89
N CYS A 95 -5.21 -4.52 12.22
CA CYS A 95 -5.12 -4.62 10.76
C CYS A 95 -5.01 -6.04 10.22
N LYS A 96 -4.97 -7.06 11.10
CA LYS A 96 -4.72 -8.48 10.73
C LYS A 96 -3.44 -8.64 9.89
N PHE A 97 -2.42 -7.85 10.24
CA PHE A 97 -1.22 -7.66 9.42
C PHE A 97 0.00 -8.34 10.03
N PHE A 98 0.83 -8.93 9.17
CA PHE A 98 1.99 -9.74 9.51
C PHE A 98 3.15 -9.37 8.58
N ASP A 99 4.31 -9.03 9.15
CA ASP A 99 5.54 -8.82 8.38
C ASP A 99 6.76 -9.22 9.23
N ASP A 100 7.66 -10.02 8.67
CA ASP A 100 8.95 -10.38 9.26
C ASP A 100 10.01 -9.31 9.01
N ASP A 101 9.79 -8.43 8.03
CA ASP A 101 10.72 -7.34 7.73
C ASP A 101 10.51 -6.15 8.66
N VAL A 102 11.02 -6.26 9.88
CA VAL A 102 10.94 -5.19 10.89
C VAL A 102 11.79 -3.96 10.57
N SER A 103 12.66 -4.02 9.55
CA SER A 103 13.50 -2.87 9.15
C SER A 103 12.67 -1.68 8.64
N LYS A 104 11.44 -1.94 8.19
CA LYS A 104 10.48 -0.91 7.77
C LYS A 104 9.93 -0.08 8.92
N ASN A 105 10.22 -0.43 10.18
CA ASN A 105 9.72 0.25 11.38
C ASN A 105 8.20 0.47 11.32
N GLN A 106 7.44 -0.60 11.09
CA GLN A 106 6.00 -0.54 10.98
C GLN A 106 5.36 -0.08 12.30
N TYR A 107 4.29 0.70 12.20
CA TYR A 107 3.48 1.08 13.35
C TYR A 107 2.02 1.25 12.96
N HIS A 108 1.11 0.98 13.89
CA HIS A 108 -0.30 1.27 13.70
C HIS A 108 -0.60 2.72 14.06
N CYS A 109 -1.28 3.45 13.18
CA CYS A 109 -1.86 4.75 13.50
C CYS A 109 -3.35 4.57 13.78
N ASP A 110 -3.76 4.76 15.03
CA ASP A 110 -5.15 4.60 15.46
C ASP A 110 -6.10 5.58 14.74
N GLU A 111 -5.65 6.81 14.51
CA GLU A 111 -6.44 7.82 13.80
C GLU A 111 -6.63 7.50 12.31
N CYS A 112 -5.67 6.82 11.67
CA CYS A 112 -5.84 6.35 10.29
C CYS A 112 -6.53 4.99 10.20
N GLY A 113 -6.53 4.20 11.28
CA GLY A 113 -7.01 2.81 11.29
C GLY A 113 -6.15 1.82 10.49
N ILE A 114 -4.93 2.20 10.08
CA ILE A 114 -4.04 1.38 9.26
C ILE A 114 -2.57 1.42 9.74
N CYS A 115 -1.83 0.37 9.40
CA CYS A 115 -0.38 0.33 9.62
C CYS A 115 0.34 1.23 8.60
N ARG A 116 1.35 1.95 9.08
CA ARG A 116 2.29 2.77 8.30
C ARG A 116 3.71 2.28 8.56
N THR A 117 4.66 2.74 7.78
CA THR A 117 6.10 2.44 7.88
C THR A 117 6.89 3.69 8.25
N GLY A 118 8.16 3.52 8.64
CA GLY A 118 9.09 4.62 8.90
C GLY A 118 9.20 5.06 10.36
N GLY A 119 8.62 4.33 11.31
CA GLY A 119 8.75 4.56 12.75
C GLY A 119 7.75 5.59 13.29
N LYS A 120 7.00 5.23 14.34
CA LYS A 120 5.95 6.07 14.94
C LYS A 120 6.52 7.42 15.40
N GLU A 121 7.76 7.43 15.86
CA GLU A 121 8.51 8.57 16.33
C GLU A 121 8.90 9.56 15.22
N ASN A 122 8.89 9.16 13.94
CA ASN A 122 9.25 10.04 12.83
C ASN A 122 8.03 10.70 12.19
N TYR A 123 6.82 10.28 12.57
CA TYR A 123 5.57 10.73 11.96
C TYR A 123 4.63 11.38 12.99
N PHE A 124 3.67 12.15 12.48
CA PHE A 124 2.53 12.63 13.25
C PHE A 124 1.27 12.54 12.39
N HIS A 125 0.13 12.33 13.03
CA HIS A 125 -1.16 12.40 12.35
C HIS A 125 -1.67 13.84 12.36
N CYS A 126 -2.04 14.37 11.19
CA CYS A 126 -2.69 15.67 11.08
C CYS A 126 -4.20 15.47 10.97
N LYS A 127 -4.94 15.78 12.05
CA LYS A 127 -6.41 15.56 12.12
C LYS A 127 -7.20 16.24 11.02
N LYS A 128 -6.84 17.48 10.67
CA LYS A 128 -7.52 18.25 9.62
C LYS A 128 -7.30 17.61 8.24
N CYS A 129 -6.07 17.18 7.97
CA CYS A 129 -5.73 16.52 6.71
C CYS A 129 -6.21 15.05 6.67
N GLY A 130 -6.38 14.43 7.83
CA GLY A 130 -6.78 13.03 8.01
C GLY A 130 -5.67 12.01 7.69
N CYS A 131 -4.40 12.41 7.66
CA CYS A 131 -3.30 11.53 7.26
C CYS A 131 -2.02 11.72 8.09
N CYS A 132 -1.13 10.74 8.01
CA CYS A 132 0.18 10.79 8.64
C CYS A 132 1.21 11.49 7.75
N TYR A 133 1.93 12.46 8.31
CA TYR A 133 3.06 13.12 7.69
C TYR A 133 4.33 12.90 8.50
N SER A 134 5.49 13.02 7.84
CA SER A 134 6.77 13.12 8.55
C SER A 134 6.77 14.33 9.48
N LYS A 135 7.35 14.20 10.68
CA LYS A 135 7.48 15.30 11.64
C LYS A 135 8.25 16.50 11.07
N LEU A 136 9.08 16.29 10.05
CA LEU A 136 9.76 17.36 9.31
C LEU A 136 8.76 18.31 8.62
N MET A 137 7.55 17.83 8.32
CA MET A 137 6.51 18.61 7.64
C MET A 137 5.54 19.30 8.61
N ARG A 138 5.72 19.16 9.94
CA ARG A 138 4.76 19.63 10.95
C ARG A 138 4.32 21.07 10.72
N ASP A 139 5.28 21.96 10.51
CA ASP A 139 5.03 23.39 10.37
C ASP A 139 5.09 23.88 8.90
N ALA A 140 5.49 23.01 7.98
CA ALA A 140 5.70 23.36 6.57
C ALA A 140 4.56 22.90 5.65
N HIS A 141 3.78 21.88 6.03
CA HIS A 141 2.72 21.39 5.15
C HIS A 141 1.52 22.34 5.12
N ARG A 142 1.05 22.66 3.92
CA ARG A 142 -0.21 23.36 3.72
C ARG A 142 -1.35 22.38 3.98
N CYS A 143 -1.98 22.44 5.15
CA CYS A 143 -3.02 21.48 5.46
C CYS A 143 -4.31 21.74 4.65
N VAL A 144 -4.63 20.78 3.80
CA VAL A 144 -5.87 20.68 3.02
C VAL A 144 -6.72 19.59 3.65
N GLU A 145 -8.00 19.88 3.86
CA GLU A 145 -8.91 18.91 4.45
C GLU A 145 -8.97 17.65 3.59
N ARG A 146 -8.84 16.48 4.24
CA ARG A 146 -8.94 15.18 3.57
C ARG A 146 -8.02 15.04 2.34
N ALA A 147 -6.80 15.61 2.42
CA ALA A 147 -5.84 15.74 1.32
C ALA A 147 -5.48 14.44 0.57
N MET A 148 -5.74 13.27 1.16
CA MET A 148 -5.47 11.95 0.56
C MET A 148 -6.73 11.09 0.39
N HIS A 149 -7.90 11.56 0.81
CA HIS A 149 -9.14 10.77 0.74
C HIS A 149 -9.89 11.02 -0.57
N HIS A 150 -9.17 10.85 -1.68
CA HIS A 150 -9.72 10.91 -3.03
C HIS A 150 -8.91 9.99 -3.95
N ASN A 151 -9.43 9.77 -5.15
CA ASN A 151 -8.73 8.98 -6.16
C ASN A 151 -7.68 9.83 -6.86
N CYS A 152 -6.56 9.21 -7.21
CA CYS A 152 -5.57 9.81 -8.08
C CYS A 152 -6.24 10.28 -9.38
N PRO A 153 -6.07 11.54 -9.80
CA PRO A 153 -6.74 12.08 -10.99
C PRO A 153 -6.20 11.51 -12.31
N VAL A 154 -5.13 10.70 -12.26
CA VAL A 154 -4.50 10.09 -13.44
C VAL A 154 -4.94 8.64 -13.59
N CYS A 155 -4.73 7.80 -12.57
CA CYS A 155 -5.04 6.36 -12.64
C CYS A 155 -6.37 5.98 -11.97
N PHE A 156 -7.06 6.92 -11.33
CA PHE A 156 -8.32 6.72 -10.60
C PHE A 156 -8.27 5.74 -9.43
N GLU A 157 -7.08 5.33 -8.99
CA GLU A 157 -6.88 4.53 -7.78
C GLU A 157 -6.94 5.40 -6.51
N TYR A 158 -7.48 4.83 -5.43
CA TYR A 158 -7.60 5.53 -4.15
C TYR A 158 -6.23 5.78 -3.50
N LEU A 159 -5.99 7.01 -3.02
CA LEU A 159 -4.66 7.45 -2.56
C LEU A 159 -4.34 7.08 -1.10
N PHE A 160 -5.35 6.94 -0.24
CA PHE A 160 -5.11 6.92 1.22
C PHE A 160 -4.36 5.67 1.71
N ASP A 161 -4.68 4.52 1.12
CA ASP A 161 -4.27 3.19 1.57
C ASP A 161 -3.58 2.35 0.48
N THR A 162 -3.18 3.03 -0.61
CA THR A 162 -2.30 2.51 -1.65
C THR A 162 -0.90 2.20 -1.10
N MET A 163 -0.21 1.27 -1.76
CA MET A 163 1.22 1.01 -1.51
C MET A 163 2.13 1.80 -2.45
N LYS A 164 1.57 2.49 -3.44
CA LYS A 164 2.33 3.33 -4.36
C LYS A 164 2.78 4.59 -3.64
N ASP A 165 3.98 5.07 -3.96
CA ASP A 165 4.46 6.35 -3.46
C ASP A 165 3.53 7.48 -3.91
N ILE A 166 3.29 8.42 -3.00
CA ILE A 166 2.47 9.61 -3.24
C ILE A 166 3.35 10.85 -3.10
N THR A 167 2.99 11.89 -3.85
CA THR A 167 3.62 13.20 -3.76
C THR A 167 2.57 14.28 -3.67
N VAL A 168 2.90 15.35 -2.95
CA VAL A 168 2.08 16.56 -2.87
C VAL A 168 2.64 17.57 -3.85
N LEU A 169 1.85 17.95 -4.84
CA LEU A 169 2.24 18.94 -5.83
C LEU A 169 2.40 20.34 -5.19
N PRO A 170 3.09 21.29 -5.85
CA PRO A 170 3.21 22.68 -5.34
C PRO A 170 1.86 23.36 -5.11
N CYS A 171 0.83 22.98 -5.88
CA CYS A 171 -0.54 23.48 -5.70
C CYS A 171 -1.27 22.88 -4.48
N GLY A 172 -0.71 21.86 -3.84
CA GLY A 172 -1.26 21.17 -2.67
C GLY A 172 -2.08 19.90 -2.97
N HIS A 173 -2.34 19.57 -4.25
CA HIS A 173 -3.02 18.33 -4.62
C HIS A 173 -2.08 17.13 -4.54
N THR A 174 -2.60 15.99 -4.10
CA THR A 174 -1.84 14.75 -3.92
C THR A 174 -2.05 13.83 -5.13
N ILE A 175 -0.96 13.26 -5.67
CA ILE A 175 -0.98 12.34 -6.82
C ILE A 175 0.04 11.23 -6.54
N HIS A 176 -0.11 10.03 -7.13
CA HIS A 176 0.96 9.03 -7.13
C HIS A 176 2.23 9.58 -7.80
N LEU A 177 3.40 9.29 -7.22
CA LEU A 177 4.69 9.73 -7.76
C LEU A 177 4.92 9.21 -9.17
N GLU A 178 4.54 7.95 -9.44
CA GLU A 178 4.63 7.35 -10.77
C GLU A 178 3.75 8.08 -11.80
N CYS A 179 2.51 8.43 -11.42
CA CYS A 179 1.63 9.19 -12.29
C CYS A 179 2.18 10.60 -12.59
N VAL A 180 2.87 11.24 -11.64
CA VAL A 180 3.58 12.50 -11.90
C VAL A 180 4.72 12.30 -12.89
N LYS A 181 5.52 11.24 -12.73
CA LYS A 181 6.59 10.92 -13.69
C LYS A 181 6.05 10.64 -15.09
N GLU A 182 4.92 9.93 -15.20
CA GLU A 182 4.25 9.67 -16.47
C GLU A 182 3.75 10.97 -17.12
N MET A 183 3.15 11.87 -16.33
CA MET A 183 2.78 13.21 -16.80
C MET A 183 3.99 13.97 -17.35
N GLU A 184 5.13 13.93 -16.65
CA GLU A 184 6.38 14.57 -17.10
C GLU A 184 6.91 13.97 -18.41
N HIS A 185 6.84 12.64 -18.59
CA HIS A 185 7.24 11.97 -19.83
C HIS A 185 6.37 12.38 -21.02
N HIS A 186 5.09 12.71 -20.77
CA HIS A 186 4.17 13.21 -21.80
C HIS A 186 4.15 14.74 -21.91
N CYS A 187 5.13 15.44 -21.33
CA CYS A 187 5.23 16.91 -21.32
C CYS A 187 3.98 17.60 -20.74
N ARG A 188 3.28 16.95 -19.79
CA ARG A 188 2.09 17.48 -19.11
C ARG A 188 2.45 18.04 -17.75
N TYR A 189 2.82 19.31 -17.72
CA TYR A 189 3.29 19.98 -16.50
C TYR A 189 2.20 20.72 -15.72
N SER A 190 0.92 20.48 -16.04
CA SER A 190 -0.22 21.11 -15.38
C SER A 190 -0.93 20.12 -14.46
N CYS A 191 -1.23 20.54 -13.24
CA CYS A 191 -2.00 19.74 -12.29
C CYS A 191 -3.37 19.39 -12.91
N PRO A 192 -3.75 18.10 -12.98
CA PRO A 192 -5.02 17.69 -13.60
C PRO A 192 -6.26 18.15 -12.80
N VAL A 193 -6.08 18.61 -11.56
CA VAL A 193 -7.18 19.07 -10.70
C VAL A 193 -7.43 20.57 -10.81
N CYS A 194 -6.38 21.38 -10.95
CA CYS A 194 -6.49 22.84 -10.88
C CYS A 194 -5.68 23.60 -11.93
N SER A 195 -5.06 22.89 -12.87
CA SER A 195 -4.29 23.42 -13.99
C SER A 195 -3.04 24.26 -13.63
N LYS A 196 -2.70 24.38 -12.35
CA LYS A 196 -1.44 25.02 -11.91
C LYS A 196 -0.22 24.18 -12.28
N SER A 197 0.90 24.83 -12.59
CA SER A 197 2.16 24.16 -12.91
C SER A 197 2.64 23.27 -11.76
N ILE A 198 3.15 22.09 -12.11
CA ILE A 198 3.64 21.09 -11.14
C ILE A 198 5.15 21.18 -10.88
N CYS A 199 5.88 21.87 -11.76
CA CYS A 199 7.32 22.11 -11.65
C CYS A 199 7.65 23.56 -12.09
N ASP A 200 8.89 23.99 -11.86
CA ASP A 200 9.35 25.28 -12.35
C ASP A 200 9.49 25.25 -13.87
N MET A 201 8.64 26.02 -14.53
CA MET A 201 8.57 26.10 -15.98
C MET A 201 9.43 27.23 -16.55
N SER A 202 10.15 28.00 -15.72
CA SER A 202 10.86 29.23 -16.11
C SER A 202 11.76 29.07 -17.34
N ASN A 203 12.48 27.95 -17.44
CA ASN A 203 13.32 27.66 -18.61
C ASN A 203 12.50 27.35 -19.87
N MET A 204 11.33 26.75 -19.72
CA MET A 204 10.45 26.42 -20.83
C MET A 204 9.73 27.66 -21.37
N TRP A 205 9.24 28.53 -20.47
CA TRP A 205 8.69 29.85 -20.85
C TRP A 205 9.73 30.68 -21.60
N ARG A 206 10.98 30.75 -21.10
CA ARG A 206 12.07 31.48 -21.77
C ARG A 206 12.32 31.02 -23.22
N ARG A 207 12.15 29.72 -23.50
CA ARG A 207 12.29 29.18 -24.87
C ARG A 207 11.11 29.56 -25.76
N LEU A 208 9.88 29.50 -25.24
CA LEU A 208 8.69 29.92 -25.98
C LEU A 208 8.70 31.42 -26.28
N ASP A 209 9.13 32.24 -25.32
CA ASP A 209 9.24 33.70 -25.49
C ASP A 209 10.22 34.06 -26.63
N GLN A 210 11.27 33.26 -26.84
CA GLN A 210 12.20 33.45 -27.96
C GLN A 210 11.58 33.17 -29.33
N GLU A 211 10.57 32.29 -29.41
CA GLU A 211 9.87 31.97 -30.65
C GLU A 211 8.81 33.02 -31.01
N VAL A 212 8.27 33.76 -30.03
CA VAL A 212 7.32 34.86 -30.24
C VAL A 212 8.02 36.16 -30.68
N LEU A 213 9.33 36.27 -30.44
CA LEU A 213 10.14 37.44 -30.81
C LEU A 213 10.65 37.40 -32.27
N ILE A 214 10.11 36.52 -33.11
CA ILE A 214 10.41 36.39 -34.55
C ILE A 214 9.27 36.93 -35.40
#